data_AF-A0A1F9ZM18-F1
#
_entry.id   AF-A0A1F9ZM18-F1
#
_cell.length_a   1.000
_cell.length_b   1.000
_cell.length_c   1.000
_cell.angle_alpha   90.00
_cell.angle_beta   90.00
_cell.angle_gamma   90.00
#
_symmetry.space_group_name_H-M   'P 1'
#
loop_
_entity.id
_entity.type
_entity.pdbx_description
1 polymer ?
#
loop_
_entity_poly.entity_id
_entity_poly.type
_entity_poly.pdbx_seq_one_letter_code
_entity_poly.pdbx_strand_id
1 'polypeptide(L)'
;MPQIKSQKKRALTNLKRSAAVTSEKSALKTAIKTVLKAVESKDADAAKTALDLVNSKLDKAVSGGIHHKNYASRQKSRLAKIVASV
;
A
#
# COMPACT_ATOMS: atom_id res chain seq x y z
N MET A 1 7.50 30.85 3.95
CA MET A 1 6.02 30.71 3.85
C MET A 1 5.56 31.37 2.55
N PRO A 2 4.63 30.79 1.77
CA PRO A 2 4.27 31.37 0.47
C PRO A 2 3.68 32.76 0.65
N GLN A 3 4.08 33.73 -0.17
CA GLN A 3 3.55 35.10 -0.05
C GLN A 3 2.22 35.28 -0.82
N ILE A 4 2.05 34.58 -1.95
CA ILE A 4 0.85 34.62 -2.78
C ILE A 4 -0.30 33.83 -2.12
N LYS A 5 -1.51 34.41 -2.07
CA LYS A 5 -2.72 33.78 -1.48
C LYS A 5 -3.00 32.39 -2.04
N SER A 6 -2.91 32.21 -3.36
CA SER A 6 -3.16 30.91 -4.01
C SER A 6 -2.16 29.84 -3.57
N GLN A 7 -0.90 30.21 -3.39
CA GLN A 7 0.14 29.29 -2.92
C GLN A 7 -0.03 28.94 -1.44
N LYS A 8 -0.42 29.89 -0.58
CA LYS A 8 -0.76 29.59 0.83
C LYS A 8 -1.86 28.53 0.91
N LYS A 9 -2.91 28.65 0.08
CA LYS A 9 -3.97 27.64 -0.02
C LYS A 9 -3.43 26.27 -0.49
N ARG A 10 -2.60 26.25 -1.53
CA ARG A 10 -2.00 25.00 -2.04
C ARG A 10 -1.13 24.31 -0.99
N ALA A 11 -0.34 25.04 -0.21
CA ALA A 11 0.46 24.47 0.86
C ALA A 11 -0.40 23.73 1.90
N LEU A 12 -1.52 24.33 2.33
CA LEU A 12 -2.45 23.69 3.27
C LEU A 12 -3.12 22.44 2.69
N THR A 13 -3.57 22.49 1.42
CA THR A 13 -4.16 21.32 0.75
C THR A 13 -3.14 20.19 0.58
N ASN A 14 -1.91 20.52 0.23
CA ASN A 14 -0.84 19.54 0.06
C ASN A 14 -0.49 18.84 1.37
N LEU A 15 -0.43 19.57 2.49
CA LEU A 15 -0.20 18.97 3.81
C LEU A 15 -1.29 17.95 4.18
N LYS A 16 -2.57 18.32 3.99
CA LYS A 16 -3.71 17.42 4.26
C LYS A 16 -3.63 16.15 3.40
N ARG A 17 -3.37 16.30 2.09
CA ARG A 17 -3.24 15.17 1.16
C ARG A 17 -2.03 14.31 1.51
N SER A 18 -0.90 14.91 1.85
CA SER A 18 0.33 14.20 2.23
C SER A 18 0.12 13.34 3.47
N ALA A 19 -0.56 13.86 4.49
CA ALA A 19 -0.88 13.12 5.71
C ALA A 19 -1.75 11.88 5.42
N ALA A 20 -2.82 12.04 4.63
CA ALA A 20 -3.68 10.92 4.23
C ALA A 20 -2.89 9.85 3.44
N VAL A 21 -2.17 10.26 2.39
CA VAL A 21 -1.37 9.35 1.56
C VAL A 21 -0.28 8.64 2.37
N THR A 22 0.30 9.30 3.38
CA THR A 22 1.31 8.68 4.24
C THR A 22 0.71 7.56 5.09
N SER A 23 -0.48 7.77 5.64
CA SER A 23 -1.20 6.75 6.42
C SER A 23 -1.61 5.53 5.56
N GLU A 24 -2.04 5.76 4.32
CA GLU A 24 -2.40 4.66 3.42
C GLU A 24 -1.17 3.85 2.98
N LYS A 25 -0.06 4.54 2.68
CA LYS A 25 1.21 3.88 2.37
C LYS A 25 1.75 3.07 3.54
N SER A 26 1.65 3.56 4.77
CA SER A 26 2.09 2.81 5.95
C SER A 26 1.21 1.59 6.19
N ALA A 27 -0.11 1.72 6.08
CA ALA A 27 -1.05 0.60 6.21
C ALA A 27 -0.81 -0.50 5.17
N LEU A 28 -0.46 -0.12 3.93
CA LEU A 28 -0.11 -1.06 2.86
C LEU A 28 1.20 -1.79 3.16
N LYS A 29 2.24 -1.07 3.61
CA LYS A 29 3.52 -1.69 4.02
C LYS A 29 3.33 -2.68 5.18
N THR A 30 2.48 -2.34 6.15
CA THR A 30 2.18 -3.22 7.28
C THR A 30 1.48 -4.49 6.80
N ALA A 31 0.51 -4.39 5.89
CA ALA A 31 -0.18 -5.57 5.35
C ALA A 31 0.77 -6.48 4.54
N ILE A 32 1.72 -5.90 3.81
CA ILE A 32 2.77 -6.69 3.13
C ILE A 32 3.64 -7.44 4.16
N LYS A 33 4.02 -6.77 5.26
CA LYS A 33 4.80 -7.43 6.33
C LYS A 33 4.02 -8.56 7.01
N THR A 34 2.71 -8.46 7.17
CA THR A 34 1.91 -9.55 7.77
C THR A 34 1.90 -10.80 6.88
N VAL A 35 1.84 -10.64 5.55
CA VAL A 35 1.98 -11.77 4.61
C VAL A 35 3.34 -12.44 4.78
N LEU A 36 4.42 -11.66 4.80
CA LEU A 36 5.78 -12.20 4.95
C LEU A 36 5.96 -12.96 6.26
N LYS A 37 5.39 -12.45 7.37
CA LYS A 37 5.41 -13.14 8.66
C LYS A 37 4.64 -14.47 8.64
N ALA A 38 3.48 -14.51 7.99
CA ALA A 38 2.68 -15.75 7.86
C ALA A 38 3.41 -16.82 7.03
N VAL A 39 4.13 -16.37 6.00
CA VAL A 39 5.01 -17.22 5.17
C VAL A 39 6.18 -17.75 6.01
N GLU A 40 6.83 -16.91 6.82
CA GLU A 40 7.91 -17.33 7.73
C GLU A 40 7.43 -18.36 8.76
N SER A 41 6.20 -18.23 9.24
CA SER A 41 5.58 -19.20 10.18
C SER A 41 5.03 -20.46 9.50
N LYS A 42 5.16 -20.60 8.17
CA LYS A 42 4.65 -21.74 7.37
C LYS A 42 3.14 -22.01 7.52
N ASP A 43 2.36 -20.97 7.80
CA ASP A 43 0.91 -21.08 7.90
C ASP A 43 0.26 -20.73 6.54
N ALA A 44 -0.09 -21.77 5.78
CA ALA A 44 -0.59 -21.63 4.42
C ALA A 44 -1.96 -20.92 4.34
N ASP A 45 -2.83 -21.11 5.33
CA ASP A 45 -4.17 -20.54 5.33
C ASP A 45 -4.14 -19.07 5.77
N ALA A 46 -3.34 -18.75 6.79
CA ALA A 46 -3.09 -17.37 7.18
C ALA A 46 -2.38 -16.57 6.08
N ALA A 47 -1.45 -17.20 5.35
CA ALA A 47 -0.76 -16.55 4.24
C ALA A 47 -1.72 -16.20 3.08
N LYS A 48 -2.63 -17.09 2.70
CA LYS A 48 -3.63 -16.85 1.65
C LYS A 48 -4.59 -15.72 2.01
N THR A 49 -5.16 -15.76 3.21
CA THR A 49 -6.10 -14.72 3.67
C THR A 49 -5.43 -13.34 3.76
N ALA A 50 -4.18 -13.29 4.23
CA ALA A 50 -3.41 -12.06 4.27
C ALA A 50 -3.07 -11.55 2.85
N LEU A 51 -2.80 -12.45 1.90
CA LEU A 51 -2.53 -12.13 0.50
C LEU A 51 -3.74 -11.43 -0.14
N ASP A 52 -4.94 -11.97 0.05
CA ASP A 52 -6.18 -11.40 -0.51
C ASP A 52 -6.44 -9.98 0.02
N LEU A 53 -6.20 -9.76 1.32
CA LEU A 53 -6.28 -8.45 1.94
C LEU A 53 -5.27 -7.47 1.34
N VAL A 54 -4.03 -7.90 1.11
CA VAL A 54 -3.00 -7.08 0.46
C VAL A 54 -3.36 -6.76 -1.00
N ASN A 55 -3.90 -7.72 -1.75
CA ASN A 55 -4.36 -7.50 -3.12
C ASN A 55 -5.42 -6.41 -3.19
N SER A 56 -6.43 -6.49 -2.31
CA SER A 56 -7.48 -5.47 -2.21
C SER A 56 -6.92 -4.08 -1.90
N LYS A 57 -5.97 -4.00 -0.95
CA LYS A 57 -5.31 -2.73 -0.60
C LYS A 57 -4.45 -2.17 -1.75
N LEU A 58 -3.77 -3.03 -2.51
CA LEU A 58 -2.98 -2.61 -3.68
C LEU A 58 -3.88 -2.02 -4.77
N ASP A 59 -5.02 -2.64 -5.04
CA ASP A 59 -5.97 -2.13 -6.05
C ASP A 59 -6.61 -0.82 -5.61
N LYS A 60 -6.98 -0.69 -4.33
CA LYS A 60 -7.46 0.58 -3.77
C LYS A 60 -6.41 1.68 -3.89
N ALA A 61 -5.14 1.37 -3.63
CA ALA A 61 -4.05 2.34 -3.78
C ALA A 61 -3.81 2.78 -5.24
N VAL A 62 -4.13 1.93 -6.21
CA VAL A 62 -4.13 2.31 -7.64
C VAL A 62 -5.31 3.21 -7.96
N SER A 63 -6.52 2.85 -7.53
CA SER A 63 -7.71 3.67 -7.74
C SER A 63 -7.61 5.05 -7.07
N GLY A 64 -6.97 5.13 -5.90
CA GLY A 64 -6.70 6.39 -5.20
C GLY A 64 -5.55 7.22 -5.80
N GLY A 65 -4.90 6.74 -6.87
CA GLY A 65 -3.79 7.42 -7.53
C GLY A 65 -2.52 7.52 -6.68
N ILE A 66 -2.38 6.67 -5.65
CA ILE A 66 -1.22 6.65 -4.75
C ILE A 66 -0.06 5.88 -5.36
N HIS A 67 -0.37 4.78 -6.05
CA HIS A 67 0.59 3.94 -6.75
C HIS A 67 0.15 3.69 -8.19
N HIS A 68 1.12 3.55 -9.10
CA HIS A 68 0.85 3.19 -10.49
C HIS A 68 0.48 1.69 -10.60
N LYS A 69 -0.30 1.33 -11.63
CA LYS A 69 -0.70 -0.06 -11.93
C LYS A 69 0.49 -1.04 -11.98
N ASN A 70 1.63 -0.60 -12.52
CA ASN A 70 2.84 -1.43 -12.60
C ASN A 70 3.44 -1.74 -11.23
N TYR A 71 3.32 -0.82 -10.26
CA TYR A 71 3.74 -1.07 -8.89
C TYR A 71 2.88 -2.16 -8.27
N ALA A 72 1.55 -2.04 -8.38
CA ALA A 72 0.63 -3.04 -7.87
C ALA A 72 0.85 -4.41 -8.51
N SER A 73 0.90 -4.48 -9.85
CA SER A 73 1.15 -5.72 -10.60
C SER A 73 2.43 -6.43 -10.15
N ARG A 74 3.54 -5.69 -10.02
CA ARG A 74 4.82 -6.26 -9.56
C ARG A 74 4.74 -6.79 -8.12
N GLN A 75 4.07 -6.08 -7.21
CA GLN A 75 3.95 -6.56 -5.82
C GLN A 75 3.05 -7.78 -5.71
N LYS A 76 1.91 -7.79 -6.43
CA LYS A 76 1.03 -8.97 -6.52
C LYS A 76 1.79 -10.20 -7.00
N SER A 77 2.55 -10.07 -8.09
CA SER A 77 3.34 -11.17 -8.63
C SER A 77 4.40 -11.68 -7.64
N ARG A 78 5.10 -10.79 -6.95
CA ARG A 78 6.13 -11.16 -5.96
C ARG A 78 5.52 -11.88 -4.76
N LEU A 79 4.46 -11.35 -4.18
CA LEU A 79 3.81 -11.95 -3.02
C LEU A 79 3.16 -13.29 -3.35
N ALA A 80 2.52 -13.40 -4.52
CA ALA A 80 1.97 -14.66 -5.00
C ALA A 80 3.04 -15.75 -5.12
N LYS A 81 4.23 -15.43 -5.66
CA LYS A 81 5.33 -16.39 -5.75
C LYS A 81 5.84 -16.85 -4.38
N ILE A 82 5.94 -15.92 -3.43
CA ILE A 82 6.40 -16.22 -2.07
C ILE A 82 5.39 -17.11 -1.34
N VAL A 83 4.09 -16.77 -1.40
CA VAL A 83 3.04 -17.58 -0.76
C VAL A 83 2.89 -18.94 -1.43
N ALA A 84 3.08 -19.04 -2.75
CA ALA A 84 3.04 -20.33 -3.45
C ALA A 84 4.27 -21.22 -3.18
N SER A 85 5.34 -20.66 -2.61
CA SER A 85 6.55 -21.41 -2.23
C SER A 85 6.51 -21.98 -0.80
N VAL A 86 5.44 -21.68 -0.04
CA VAL A 86 5.15 -22.21 1.30
C VAL A 86 4.13 -23.33 1.18
#